data_AF-A0A1G4VRM1-F1
#
_entry.id   AF-A0A1G4VRM1-F1
#
_cell.length_a   1.000
_cell.length_b   1.000
_cell.length_c   1.000
_cell.angle_alpha   90.00
_cell.angle_beta   90.00
_cell.angle_gamma   90.00
#
_symmetry.space_group_name_H-M   'P 1'
#
loop_
_entity.id
_entity.type
_entity.pdbx_description
1 polymer ?
#
loop_
_entity_poly.entity_id
_entity_poly.type
_entity_poly.pdbx_seq_one_letter_code
_entity_poly.pdbx_strand_id
1 'polypeptide(L)'
;MTEIMRAAGDKLRLVHVADTMDHHRSHGLRYITNPPGNPVRVHQHLKIGDGDINWDEFFGGLAEIGFYDRDDTVMVSSVFAEDETAHDVSTYQLTTMTDHVSRYSRR
;
A
#
# COMPACT_ATOMS: atom_id res chain seq x y z
N MET A 1 7.80 8.57 1.92
CA MET A 1 7.66 7.63 0.78
C MET A 1 8.06 8.27 -0.54
N THR A 2 7.66 9.53 -0.79
CA THR A 2 7.92 10.23 -2.05
C THR A 2 9.40 10.37 -2.42
N GLU A 3 10.31 10.50 -1.44
CA GLU A 3 11.76 10.57 -1.72
C GLU A 3 12.30 9.33 -2.44
N ILE A 4 11.84 8.14 -2.05
CA ILE A 4 12.23 6.87 -2.68
C ILE A 4 11.69 6.82 -4.12
N MET A 5 10.44 7.24 -4.32
CA MET A 5 9.81 7.29 -5.64
C MET A 5 10.56 8.25 -6.58
N ARG A 6 10.91 9.45 -6.10
CA ARG A 6 11.72 10.42 -6.86
C ARG A 6 13.10 9.87 -7.21
N ALA A 7 13.77 9.22 -6.25
CA ALA A 7 15.08 8.62 -6.48
C ALA A 7 15.02 7.47 -7.49
N ALA A 8 13.94 6.69 -7.50
CA ALA A 8 13.73 5.63 -8.48
C ALA A 8 13.36 6.20 -9.87
N GLY A 9 12.50 7.22 -9.92
CA GLY A 9 11.98 7.82 -11.14
C GLY A 9 11.48 6.74 -12.11
N ASP A 10 11.96 6.80 -13.35
CA ASP A 10 11.53 5.89 -14.42
C ASP A 10 11.93 4.41 -14.20
N LYS A 11 12.81 4.13 -13.23
CA LYS A 11 13.17 2.76 -12.86
C LYS A 11 12.04 2.05 -12.11
N LEU A 12 11.12 2.78 -11.49
CA LEU A 12 9.95 2.20 -10.85
C LEU A 12 8.95 1.78 -11.93
N ARG A 13 8.74 0.45 -12.06
CA ARG A 13 7.86 -0.15 -13.07
C ARG A 13 6.77 -1.04 -12.48
N LEU A 14 6.98 -1.58 -11.29
CA LEU A 14 6.04 -2.48 -10.62
C LEU A 14 5.87 -2.00 -9.18
N VAL A 15 4.62 -1.89 -8.74
CA VAL A 15 4.29 -1.68 -7.33
C VAL A 15 3.31 -2.75 -6.86
N HIS A 16 3.67 -3.40 -5.76
CA HIS A 16 2.79 -4.27 -5.00
C HIS A 16 2.03 -3.42 -3.98
N VAL A 17 0.70 -3.46 -4.02
CA VAL A 17 -0.16 -2.58 -3.23
C VAL A 17 -0.86 -3.40 -2.16
N ALA A 18 -0.53 -3.11 -0.91
CA ALA A 18 -1.21 -3.60 0.29
C ALA A 18 -0.95 -2.62 1.44
N ASP A 19 -1.87 -2.59 2.40
CA ASP A 19 -1.78 -1.77 3.60
C ASP A 19 -1.09 -2.53 4.75
N THR A 20 -0.60 -1.79 5.73
CA THR A 20 0.04 -2.33 6.93
C THR A 20 -0.20 -1.40 8.11
N MET A 21 -0.29 -1.96 9.31
CA MET A 21 -0.36 -1.13 10.50
C MET A 21 1.01 -0.60 10.89
N ASP A 22 1.03 0.59 11.49
CA ASP A 22 2.21 1.16 12.12
C ASP A 22 2.35 0.62 13.56
N HIS A 23 3.45 -0.12 13.78
CA HIS A 23 3.77 -0.75 15.06
C HIS A 23 3.99 0.24 16.21
N HIS A 24 4.30 1.51 15.92
CA HIS A 24 4.49 2.53 16.95
C HIS A 24 3.18 3.12 17.48
N ARG A 25 2.08 2.97 16.73
CA ARG A 25 0.77 3.45 17.17
C ARG A 25 0.30 2.68 18.41
N SER A 26 -0.75 3.20 19.05
CA SER A 26 -1.28 2.64 20.30
C SER A 26 -0.23 2.56 21.42
N HIS A 27 0.65 3.57 21.51
CA HIS A 27 1.74 3.61 22.50
C HIS A 27 2.69 2.40 22.41
N GLY A 28 2.95 1.89 21.20
CA GLY A 28 3.74 0.67 20.98
C GLY A 28 3.03 -0.63 21.35
N LEU A 29 1.75 -0.58 21.72
CA LEU A 29 0.94 -1.75 22.08
C LEU A 29 0.10 -2.29 20.92
N ARG A 30 0.39 -1.87 19.68
CA ARG A 30 -0.32 -2.37 18.49
C ARG A 30 -0.10 -3.87 18.31
N TYR A 31 1.12 -4.35 18.55
CA TYR A 31 1.45 -5.77 18.51
C TYR A 31 1.92 -6.22 19.90
N ILE A 32 1.06 -6.98 20.58
CA ILE A 32 1.36 -7.51 21.90
C ILE A 32 1.77 -8.97 21.74
N THR A 33 2.97 -9.30 22.17
CA THR A 33 3.47 -10.68 22.23
C THR A 33 3.63 -11.10 23.68
N ASN A 34 3.35 -12.37 23.98
CA ASN A 34 3.47 -12.95 25.31
C ASN A 34 4.20 -14.31 25.23
N PRO A 35 5.40 -14.46 25.82
CA PRO A 35 6.14 -13.47 26.61
C PRO A 35 6.63 -12.28 25.75
N PRO A 36 6.85 -11.09 26.34
CA PRO A 36 7.37 -9.93 25.61
C PRO A 36 8.86 -10.10 25.23
N GLY A 37 9.33 -9.32 24.26
CA GLY A 37 10.74 -9.26 23.85
C GLY A 37 11.15 -10.25 22.75
N ASN A 38 10.18 -10.93 22.13
CA ASN A 38 10.48 -11.82 21.01
C ASN A 38 10.97 -11.03 19.79
N PRO A 39 12.01 -11.49 19.06
CA PRO A 39 12.49 -10.86 17.83
C PRO A 39 11.59 -11.22 16.64
N VAL A 40 10.27 -11.02 16.79
CA VAL A 40 9.30 -11.31 15.74
C VAL A 40 9.17 -10.15 14.76
N ARG A 41 8.82 -10.48 13.52
CA ARG A 41 8.42 -9.50 12.51
C ARG A 41 6.96 -9.75 12.20
N VAL A 42 6.16 -8.69 12.23
CA VAL A 42 4.77 -8.75 11.79
C VAL A 42 4.76 -8.31 10.33
N HIS A 43 4.49 -9.25 9.44
CA HIS A 43 4.36 -9.00 8.02
C HIS A 43 2.87 -8.99 7.67
N GLN A 44 2.39 -7.87 7.13
CA GLN A 44 0.98 -7.67 6.88
C GLN A 44 0.76 -7.21 5.44
N HIS A 45 -0.32 -7.71 4.86
CA HIS A 45 -0.80 -7.32 3.55
C HIS A 45 -2.32 -7.17 3.66
N LEU A 46 -2.72 -6.05 4.27
CA LEU A 46 -4.12 -5.68 4.49
C LEU A 46 -4.67 -5.00 3.23
N LYS A 47 -5.99 -4.93 3.08
CA LYS A 47 -6.60 -4.05 2.09
C LYS A 47 -6.42 -2.57 2.46
N ILE A 48 -6.41 -1.70 1.45
CA ILE A 48 -6.35 -0.24 1.59
C ILE A 48 -7.42 0.21 2.59
N GLY A 49 -7.00 0.99 3.59
CA GLY A 49 -7.88 1.57 4.59
C GLY A 49 -7.97 0.79 5.90
N ASP A 50 -7.47 -0.45 5.96
CA ASP A 50 -7.41 -1.24 7.19
C ASP A 50 -6.09 -1.07 7.95
N GLY A 51 -5.10 -0.42 7.31
CA GLY A 51 -3.82 -0.10 7.91
C GLY A 51 -3.60 1.40 8.11
N ASP A 52 -2.34 1.80 8.02
CA ASP A 52 -1.85 3.12 8.38
C ASP A 52 -1.06 3.81 7.24
N ILE A 53 -1.03 3.22 6.04
CA ILE A 53 -0.33 3.84 4.90
C ILE A 53 -1.02 5.16 4.50
N ASN A 54 -0.21 6.20 4.29
CA ASN A 54 -0.68 7.44 3.68
C ASN A 54 -0.87 7.25 2.16
N TRP A 55 -2.08 6.86 1.78
CA TRP A 55 -2.43 6.58 0.39
C TRP A 55 -2.39 7.83 -0.51
N ASP A 56 -2.76 9.00 0.02
CA ASP A 56 -2.69 10.24 -0.74
C ASP A 56 -1.22 10.61 -1.10
N GLU A 57 -0.25 10.34 -0.21
CA GLU A 57 1.18 10.48 -0.51
C GLU A 57 1.66 9.43 -1.53
N PHE A 58 1.19 8.18 -1.41
CA PHE A 58 1.57 7.10 -2.33
C PHE A 58 1.10 7.37 -3.76
N PHE A 59 -0.22 7.55 -3.94
CA PHE A 59 -0.80 7.73 -5.28
C PHE A 59 -0.42 9.08 -5.88
N GLY A 60 -0.29 10.13 -5.06
CA GLY A 60 0.21 11.43 -5.50
C GLY A 60 1.68 11.39 -5.91
N GLY A 61 2.52 10.65 -5.18
CA GLY A 61 3.94 10.47 -5.51
C GLY A 61 4.16 9.68 -6.79
N LEU A 62 3.34 8.65 -7.06
CA LEU A 62 3.36 7.95 -8.34
C LEU A 62 2.94 8.85 -9.51
N ALA A 63 1.92 9.70 -9.31
CA ALA A 63 1.52 10.68 -10.31
C ALA A 63 2.65 11.67 -10.63
N GLU A 64 3.34 12.17 -9.59
CA GLU A 64 4.44 13.12 -9.72
C GLU A 64 5.56 12.63 -10.64
N ILE A 65 5.87 11.34 -10.59
CA ILE A 65 6.92 10.73 -11.43
C ILE A 65 6.40 10.21 -12.78
N GLY A 66 5.16 10.53 -13.16
CA GLY A 66 4.56 10.11 -14.42
C GLY A 66 4.30 8.60 -14.52
N PHE A 67 4.14 7.89 -13.39
CA PHE A 67 3.98 6.44 -13.38
C PHE A 67 2.76 5.99 -14.20
N TYR A 68 1.64 6.70 -14.11
CA TYR A 68 0.38 6.32 -14.77
C TYR A 68 0.38 6.52 -16.29
N ASP A 69 1.27 7.36 -16.81
CA ASP A 69 1.31 7.73 -18.24
C ASP A 69 2.26 6.86 -19.05
N ARG A 70 2.89 5.88 -18.39
CA ARG A 70 3.91 5.01 -18.97
C ARG A 70 3.37 3.61 -19.22
N ASP A 71 3.46 3.17 -20.48
CA ASP A 71 3.03 1.84 -20.93
C ASP A 71 3.79 0.66 -20.31
N ASP A 72 4.95 0.92 -19.67
CA ASP A 72 5.82 -0.09 -19.08
C ASP A 72 5.65 -0.24 -17.55
N THR A 73 4.51 0.19 -17.01
CA THR A 73 4.23 0.20 -15.58
C THR A 73 3.03 -0.69 -15.21
N VAL A 74 3.03 -1.22 -13.99
CA VAL A 74 1.94 -2.06 -13.46
C VAL A 74 1.79 -1.92 -11.95
N MET A 75 0.54 -1.89 -11.50
CA MET A 75 0.16 -1.96 -10.09
C MET A 75 -0.53 -3.30 -9.80
N VAL A 76 -0.14 -3.97 -8.73
CA VAL A 76 -0.65 -5.30 -8.39
C VAL A 76 -1.24 -5.28 -6.99
N SER A 77 -2.53 -5.58 -6.88
CA SER A 77 -3.15 -5.88 -5.59
C SER A 77 -2.43 -7.07 -4.96
N SER A 78 -1.87 -6.88 -3.77
CA SER A 78 -1.05 -7.87 -3.09
C SER A 78 -1.58 -8.13 -1.68
N VAL A 79 -2.89 -8.28 -1.52
CA VAL A 79 -3.56 -8.48 -0.22
C VAL A 79 -3.70 -9.98 0.07
N PHE A 80 -3.44 -10.41 1.31
CA PHE A 80 -3.63 -11.81 1.73
C PHE A 80 -4.17 -11.97 3.16
N ALA A 81 -4.51 -10.89 3.85
CA ALA A 81 -4.90 -10.96 5.26
C ALA A 81 -6.31 -11.53 5.50
N GLU A 82 -7.21 -11.44 4.52
CA GLU A 82 -8.61 -11.88 4.61
C GLU A 82 -8.95 -12.90 3.50
N ASP A 83 -8.37 -14.10 3.57
CA ASP A 83 -8.55 -15.15 2.55
C ASP A 83 -10.00 -15.65 2.46
N GLU A 84 -10.75 -15.62 3.56
CA GLU A 84 -12.14 -16.05 3.63
C GLU A 84 -13.07 -15.23 2.72
N THR A 85 -12.68 -14.01 2.38
CA THR A 85 -13.44 -13.08 1.52
C THR A 85 -12.59 -12.55 0.35
N ALA A 86 -11.58 -13.33 -0.08
CA ALA A 86 -10.57 -12.91 -1.06
C ALA A 86 -11.15 -12.30 -2.35
N HIS A 87 -12.29 -12.80 -2.85
CA HIS A 87 -12.94 -12.26 -4.06
C HIS A 87 -13.50 -10.85 -3.85
N ASP A 88 -14.19 -10.63 -2.74
CA ASP A 88 -14.76 -9.34 -2.39
C ASP A 88 -13.66 -8.33 -2.11
N VAL A 89 -12.61 -8.76 -1.40
CA VAL A 89 -11.41 -7.96 -1.12
C VAL A 89 -10.68 -7.59 -2.40
N SER A 90 -10.54 -8.51 -3.36
CA SER A 90 -9.91 -8.23 -4.65
C SER A 90 -10.71 -7.20 -5.46
N THR A 91 -12.04 -7.31 -5.47
CA THR A 91 -12.94 -6.38 -6.15
C THR A 91 -12.88 -4.99 -5.51
N TYR A 92 -12.90 -4.94 -4.18
CA TYR A 92 -12.71 -3.72 -3.40
C TYR A 92 -11.37 -3.07 -3.74
N GLN A 93 -10.26 -3.81 -3.66
CA GLN A 93 -8.92 -3.29 -3.93
C GLN A 93 -8.80 -2.70 -5.34
N LEU A 94 -9.29 -3.40 -6.35
CA LEU A 94 -9.26 -2.92 -7.73
C LEU A 94 -10.04 -1.61 -7.87
N THR A 95 -11.24 -1.54 -7.28
CA THR A 95 -12.09 -0.34 -7.32
C THR A 95 -11.38 0.83 -6.64
N THR A 96 -10.92 0.63 -5.40
CA THR A 96 -10.24 1.67 -4.61
C THR A 96 -8.96 2.16 -5.28
N MET A 97 -8.13 1.26 -5.83
CA MET A 97 -6.93 1.64 -6.59
C MET A 97 -7.30 2.47 -7.82
N THR A 98 -8.33 2.07 -8.56
CA THR A 98 -8.79 2.77 -9.78
C THR A 98 -9.33 4.17 -9.45
N ASP A 99 -10.05 4.31 -8.34
CA ASP A 99 -10.57 5.60 -7.87
C ASP A 99 -9.42 6.54 -7.48
N HIS A 100 -8.41 6.04 -6.77
CA HIS A 100 -7.23 6.82 -6.44
C HIS A 100 -6.46 7.24 -7.70
N VAL A 101 -6.18 6.33 -8.63
CA VAL A 101 -5.53 6.67 -9.91
C VAL A 101 -6.33 7.76 -10.63
N SER A 102 -7.64 7.59 -10.77
CA SER A 102 -8.52 8.57 -11.40
C SER A 102 -8.49 9.95 -10.74
N ARG A 103 -8.37 10.01 -9.41
CA ARG A 103 -8.26 11.26 -8.64
C ARG A 103 -6.95 11.99 -8.92
N TYR A 104 -5.86 11.26 -9.11
CA TYR A 104 -4.52 11.83 -9.27
C TYR A 104 -4.08 12.02 -10.72
N SER A 105 -4.65 11.29 -11.68
CA SER A 105 -4.41 11.47 -13.13
C SER A 105 -5.16 12.67 -13.74
N ARG A 106 -6.13 13.26 -13.03
CA ARG A 106 -6.95 14.40 -13.52
C ARG A 106 -6.40 15.78 -13.11
N ARG A 107 -5.16 15.86 -12.63
CA ARG A 107 -4.46 17.10 -12.30
C ARG A 107 -3.35 17.35 -13.30
#